data_AF-A0A968PYE1-F1
#
_entry.id   AF-A0A968PYE1-F1
#
_cell.length_a   1.000
_cell.length_b   1.000
_cell.length_c   1.000
_cell.angle_alpha   90.00
_cell.angle_beta   90.00
_cell.angle_gamma   90.00
#
_symmetry.space_group_name_H-M   'P 1'
#
loop_
_entity.id
_entity.type
_entity.pdbx_description
1 polymer ?
#
loop_
_entity_poly.entity_id
_entity_poly.type
_entity_poly.pdbx_seq_one_letter_code
_entity_poly.pdbx_strand_id
1 'polypeptide(L)'
;MGLLAPDGTFLEVNETAMQLTSLPMEELKGMAVWQGPWFWDLPVSQAKLQSHLLTAQAGNISTFEIVAQGPDQTKIDVEVTYKPLFDVQGNVYQVLAEGWNITARKQAEAALTRKRRKIPPAGRKYSP
;
A
#
# COMPACT_ATOMS: atom_id res chain seq x y z
N MET A 1 -4.91 -8.60 2.74
CA MET A 1 -5.20 -9.25 1.45
C MET A 1 -6.67 -9.03 1.13
N GLY A 2 -6.98 -8.63 -0.09
CA GLY A 2 -8.34 -8.51 -0.58
C GLY A 2 -8.43 -8.99 -2.01
N LEU A 3 -9.58 -9.54 -2.37
CA LEU A 3 -9.94 -9.90 -3.74
C LEU A 3 -10.83 -8.79 -4.28
N LEU A 4 -10.44 -8.24 -5.43
CA LEU A 4 -11.14 -7.15 -6.08
C LEU A 4 -11.76 -7.62 -7.39
N ALA A 5 -12.91 -7.06 -7.73
CA ALA A 5 -13.39 -7.05 -9.10
C ALA A 5 -12.47 -6.16 -9.96
N PRO A 6 -12.50 -6.30 -11.31
CA PRO A 6 -11.64 -5.52 -12.19
C PRO A 6 -11.80 -4.01 -12.04
N ASP A 7 -12.97 -3.55 -11.59
CA ASP A 7 -13.28 -2.13 -11.33
C ASP A 7 -12.82 -1.65 -9.94
N GLY A 8 -12.09 -2.47 -9.18
CA GLY A 8 -11.54 -2.11 -7.87
C GLY A 8 -12.50 -2.31 -6.70
N THR A 9 -13.68 -2.86 -6.94
CA THR A 9 -14.67 -3.19 -5.92
C THR A 9 -14.23 -4.39 -5.09
N PHE A 10 -14.33 -4.31 -3.76
CA PHE A 10 -14.04 -5.47 -2.90
C PHE A 10 -15.07 -6.59 -3.09
N LEU A 11 -14.55 -7.79 -3.34
CA LEU A 11 -15.30 -9.05 -3.36
C LEU A 11 -15.10 -9.80 -2.04
N GLU A 12 -13.85 -9.87 -1.57
CA GLU A 12 -13.44 -10.51 -0.32
C GLU A 12 -12.27 -9.76 0.32
N VAL A 13 -12.14 -9.82 1.64
CA VAL A 13 -11.07 -9.17 2.41
C VAL A 13 -10.70 -10.05 3.61
N ASN A 14 -9.41 -10.15 3.93
CA ASN A 14 -8.96 -10.90 5.10
C ASN A 14 -9.11 -10.10 6.41
N GLU A 15 -9.11 -10.81 7.54
CA GLU A 15 -9.27 -10.21 8.89
C GLU A 15 -8.29 -9.07 9.18
N THR A 16 -7.02 -9.21 8.77
CA THR A 16 -6.02 -8.16 8.97
C THR A 16 -6.39 -6.85 8.30
N ALA A 17 -6.96 -6.90 7.09
CA ALA A 17 -7.37 -5.71 6.38
C ALA A 17 -8.67 -5.12 6.99
N MET A 18 -9.61 -5.95 7.44
CA MET A 18 -10.80 -5.47 8.18
C MET A 18 -10.42 -4.77 9.49
N GLN A 19 -9.44 -5.31 10.22
CA GLN A 19 -8.91 -4.67 11.43
C GLN A 19 -8.25 -3.31 11.12
N LEU A 20 -7.50 -3.24 10.00
CA LEU A 20 -6.86 -2.01 9.56
C LEU A 20 -7.87 -0.93 9.18
N THR A 21 -8.94 -1.30 8.48
CA THR A 21 -9.99 -0.36 8.06
C THR A 21 -11.01 -0.09 9.15
N SER A 22 -11.05 -0.91 10.21
CA SER A 22 -12.10 -0.91 11.23
C SER A 22 -13.51 -1.06 10.66
N LEU A 23 -13.63 -1.69 9.49
CA LEU A 23 -14.89 -1.93 8.80
C LEU A 23 -15.10 -3.43 8.60
N PRO A 24 -16.33 -3.93 8.83
CA PRO A 24 -16.65 -5.32 8.58
C PRO A 24 -16.76 -5.60 7.07
N MET A 25 -16.67 -6.87 6.67
CA MET A 25 -16.71 -7.28 5.26
C MET A 25 -18.00 -6.82 4.57
N GLU A 26 -19.12 -6.78 5.29
CA GLU A 26 -20.43 -6.37 4.81
C GLU A 26 -20.44 -4.91 4.31
N GLU A 27 -19.66 -4.04 4.95
CA GLU A 27 -19.51 -2.63 4.53
C GLU A 27 -18.44 -2.47 3.45
N LEU A 28 -17.41 -3.32 3.46
CA LEU A 28 -16.37 -3.30 2.44
C LEU A 28 -16.89 -3.85 1.10
N LYS A 29 -17.76 -4.86 1.14
CA LYS A 29 -18.29 -5.50 -0.06
C LYS A 29 -19.04 -4.49 -0.92
N GLY A 30 -18.67 -4.39 -2.20
CA GLY A 30 -19.28 -3.42 -3.10
C GLY A 30 -18.67 -2.02 -3.05
N MET A 31 -17.77 -1.74 -2.10
CA MET A 31 -17.01 -0.48 -2.04
C MET A 31 -15.75 -0.59 -2.89
N ALA A 32 -15.43 0.48 -3.64
CA ALA A 32 -14.15 0.56 -4.32
C ALA A 32 -13.01 0.79 -3.32
N VAL A 33 -11.86 0.16 -3.55
CA VAL A 33 -10.67 0.25 -2.66
C VAL A 33 -10.11 1.67 -2.47
N TRP A 34 -10.50 2.65 -3.28
CA TRP A 34 -10.15 4.07 -3.08
C TRP A 34 -11.26 4.90 -2.41
N GLN A 35 -12.45 4.38 -2.16
CA GLN A 35 -13.56 5.14 -1.58
C GLN A 35 -13.62 5.08 -0.05
N GLY A 36 -12.75 4.28 0.58
CA GLY A 36 -12.77 4.10 2.02
C GLY A 36 -12.18 5.24 2.84
N PRO A 37 -12.47 5.26 4.16
CA PRO A 37 -12.01 6.31 5.08
C PRO A 37 -10.55 6.14 5.57
N TRP A 38 -9.83 5.11 5.13
CA TRP A 38 -8.52 4.71 5.68
C TRP A 38 -7.32 5.48 5.12
N PHE A 39 -7.50 6.60 4.42
CA PHE A 39 -6.38 7.34 3.82
C PHE A 39 -5.85 8.45 4.74
N TRP A 40 -4.53 8.52 4.89
CA TRP A 40 -3.88 9.63 5.57
C TRP A 40 -3.60 10.81 4.62
N ASP A 41 -3.29 10.53 3.35
CA ASP A 41 -2.79 11.50 2.38
C ASP A 41 -3.68 11.61 1.13
N LEU A 42 -4.93 12.01 1.33
CA LEU A 42 -5.84 12.31 0.24
C LEU A 42 -5.39 13.55 -0.56
N PRO A 43 -5.50 13.53 -1.90
CA PRO A 43 -6.00 12.46 -2.78
C PRO A 43 -4.90 11.53 -3.34
N VAL A 44 -3.65 11.64 -2.85
CA VAL A 44 -2.48 11.00 -3.47
C VAL A 44 -2.58 9.47 -3.45
N SER A 45 -2.91 8.88 -2.31
CA SER A 45 -3.03 7.41 -2.21
C SER A 45 -4.22 6.85 -3.01
N GLN A 46 -5.32 7.60 -3.13
CA GLN A 46 -6.46 7.19 -3.98
C GLN A 46 -6.03 7.13 -5.45
N ALA A 47 -5.37 8.17 -5.96
CA ALA A 47 -4.91 8.22 -7.33
C ALA A 47 -3.94 7.08 -7.67
N LYS A 48 -3.06 6.70 -6.72
CA LYS A 48 -2.16 5.54 -6.88
C LYS A 48 -2.95 4.23 -6.99
N LEU A 49 -3.91 3.98 -6.11
CA LEU A 49 -4.74 2.78 -6.18
C LEU A 49 -5.46 2.67 -7.53
N GLN A 50 -6.03 3.76 -8.02
CA GLN A 50 -6.71 3.80 -9.31
C GLN A 50 -5.74 3.54 -10.47
N SER A 51 -4.61 4.26 -10.53
CA SER A 51 -3.64 4.13 -11.62
C SER A 51 -3.02 2.74 -11.67
N HIS A 52 -2.72 2.14 -10.53
CA HIS A 52 -2.16 0.80 -10.45
C HIS A 52 -3.20 -0.28 -10.74
N LEU A 53 -4.49 -0.03 -10.48
CA LEU A 53 -5.56 -0.91 -10.92
C LEU A 53 -5.63 -0.98 -12.46
N LEU A 54 -5.47 0.15 -13.16
CA LEU A 54 -5.42 0.14 -14.64
C LEU A 54 -4.29 -0.74 -15.17
N THR A 55 -3.15 -0.76 -14.45
CA THR A 55 -2.01 -1.62 -14.80
C THR A 55 -2.37 -3.10 -14.62
N ALA A 56 -3.08 -3.43 -13.53
CA ALA A 56 -3.60 -4.78 -13.29
C ALA A 56 -4.67 -5.18 -14.32
N GLN A 57 -5.59 -4.29 -14.69
CA GLN A 57 -6.59 -4.53 -15.75
C GLN A 57 -5.92 -4.83 -17.10
N ALA A 58 -4.77 -4.23 -17.38
CA ALA A 58 -3.95 -4.52 -18.55
C ALA A 58 -3.13 -5.82 -18.44
N GLY A 59 -3.33 -6.61 -17.37
CA GLY A 59 -2.66 -7.90 -17.16
C GLY A 59 -1.29 -7.80 -16.49
N ASN A 60 -0.89 -6.63 -15.97
CA ASN A 60 0.43 -6.44 -15.38
C ASN A 60 0.40 -6.39 -13.84
N ILE A 61 1.36 -7.06 -13.21
CA ILE A 61 1.58 -6.92 -11.76
C ILE A 61 2.15 -5.53 -11.48
N SER A 62 1.70 -4.91 -10.39
CA SER A 62 2.30 -3.65 -9.95
C SER A 62 2.38 -3.55 -8.43
N THR A 63 3.45 -2.94 -7.93
CA THR A 63 3.71 -2.70 -6.50
C THR A 63 3.95 -1.22 -6.25
N PHE A 64 3.33 -0.67 -5.22
CA PHE A 64 3.35 0.76 -4.90
C PHE A 64 3.10 1.01 -3.42
N GLU A 65 3.45 2.20 -2.94
CA GLU A 65 3.22 2.58 -1.55
C GLU A 65 2.08 3.59 -1.43
N ILE A 66 1.19 3.35 -0.46
CA ILE A 66 0.18 4.28 0.01
C ILE A 66 0.42 4.62 1.48
N VAL A 67 -0.24 5.68 1.95
CA VAL A 67 -0.28 6.00 3.37
C VAL A 67 -1.71 5.85 3.88
N ALA A 68 -1.88 4.88 4.79
CA ALA A 68 -3.13 4.64 5.46
C ALA A 68 -3.16 5.32 6.84
N GLN A 69 -4.36 5.57 7.33
CA GLN A 69 -4.64 5.92 8.70
C GLN A 69 -5.08 4.65 9.45
N GLY A 70 -4.32 4.29 10.48
CA GLY A 70 -4.67 3.19 11.38
C GLY A 70 -5.79 3.56 12.36
N PRO A 71 -6.32 2.58 13.11
CA PRO A 71 -7.43 2.78 14.05
C PRO A 71 -7.15 3.85 15.11
N ASP A 72 -5.90 3.96 15.57
CA ASP A 72 -5.48 4.95 16.59
C ASP A 72 -5.06 6.31 15.98
N GLN A 73 -5.55 6.65 14.79
CA GLN A 73 -5.15 7.85 14.02
C GLN A 73 -3.64 7.93 13.75
N THR A 74 -2.97 6.78 13.70
CA THR A 74 -1.54 6.69 13.41
C THR A 74 -1.30 6.55 11.91
N LYS A 75 -0.24 7.19 11.42
CA LYS A 75 0.23 7.02 10.05
C LYS A 75 0.81 5.61 9.85
N ILE A 76 0.30 4.88 8.87
CA ILE A 76 0.80 3.56 8.47
C ILE A 76 1.25 3.61 7.01
N ASP A 77 2.53 3.31 6.76
CA ASP A 77 3.03 3.10 5.41
C ASP A 77 2.68 1.67 4.95
N VAL A 78 1.95 1.56 3.85
CA VAL A 78 1.49 0.28 3.29
C VAL A 78 2.05 0.10 1.88
N GLU A 79 2.77 -0.99 1.67
CA GLU A 79 3.17 -1.45 0.33
C GLU A 79 2.06 -2.34 -0.22
N VAL A 80 1.46 -1.95 -1.33
CA VAL A 80 0.36 -2.64 -1.99
C VAL A 80 0.88 -3.30 -3.27
N THR A 81 0.52 -4.57 -3.48
CA THR A 81 0.74 -5.27 -4.74
C THR A 81 -0.60 -5.69 -5.34
N TYR A 82 -0.81 -5.35 -6.60
CA TYR A 82 -1.92 -5.85 -7.41
C TYR A 82 -1.44 -6.94 -8.36
N LYS A 83 -2.09 -8.10 -8.28
CA LYS A 83 -1.83 -9.26 -9.14
C LYS A 83 -3.11 -9.59 -9.92
N PRO A 84 -3.13 -9.42 -11.25
CA PRO A 84 -4.30 -9.80 -12.03
C PRO A 84 -4.48 -11.32 -12.05
N LEU A 85 -5.74 -11.75 -12.00
CA LEU A 85 -6.16 -13.14 -12.16
C LEU A 85 -6.87 -13.28 -13.50
N PHE A 86 -6.49 -14.30 -14.27
CA PHE A 86 -6.92 -14.51 -15.64
C PHE A 86 -7.93 -15.66 -15.74
N ASP A 87 -8.95 -15.48 -16.58
CA ASP A 87 -9.86 -16.56 -16.94
C ASP A 87 -9.22 -17.48 -18.00
N VAL A 88 -9.96 -18.51 -18.43
CA VAL A 88 -9.50 -19.46 -19.47
C VAL A 88 -9.29 -18.81 -20.85
N GLN A 89 -9.83 -17.61 -21.08
CA GLN A 89 -9.69 -16.85 -22.32
C GLN A 89 -8.54 -15.84 -22.25
N GLY A 90 -7.86 -15.72 -21.10
CA GLY A 90 -6.78 -14.77 -20.89
C GLY A 90 -7.26 -13.36 -20.51
N ASN A 91 -8.53 -13.19 -20.15
CA ASN A 91 -9.06 -11.91 -19.67
C ASN A 91 -8.87 -11.77 -18.16
N VAL A 92 -8.55 -10.57 -17.69
CA VAL A 92 -8.50 -10.27 -16.26
C VAL A 92 -9.92 -10.28 -15.69
N TYR A 93 -10.26 -11.28 -14.88
CA TYR A 93 -11.57 -11.39 -14.27
C TYR A 93 -11.61 -10.86 -12.84
N GLN A 94 -10.46 -10.81 -12.14
CA GLN A 94 -10.30 -10.32 -10.78
C GLN A 94 -8.87 -9.80 -10.54
N VAL A 95 -8.68 -9.07 -9.45
CA VAL A 95 -7.37 -8.59 -9.01
C VAL A 95 -7.15 -8.97 -7.55
N LEU A 96 -6.06 -9.68 -7.27
CA LEU A 96 -5.62 -9.93 -5.90
C LEU A 96 -4.80 -8.73 -5.40
N ALA A 97 -5.27 -8.13 -4.31
CA ALA A 97 -4.62 -7.03 -3.61
C ALA A 97 -3.94 -7.51 -2.33
N GLU A 98 -2.62 -7.39 -2.27
CA GLU A 98 -1.83 -7.66 -1.07
C GLU A 98 -1.34 -6.34 -0.47
N GLY A 99 -1.42 -6.19 0.84
CA GLY A 99 -0.99 -4.99 1.55
C GLY A 99 -0.07 -5.37 2.70
N TRP A 100 1.11 -4.78 2.75
CA TRP A 100 2.14 -5.03 3.75
C TRP A 100 2.44 -3.76 4.53
N ASN A 101 2.35 -3.82 5.85
CA ASN A 101 2.77 -2.71 6.70
C ASN A 101 4.30 -2.61 6.71
N ILE A 102 4.83 -1.54 6.12
CA ILE A 102 6.27 -1.27 6.01
C ILE A 102 6.73 -0.13 6.93
N THR A 103 5.87 0.31 7.86
CA THR A 103 6.13 1.45 8.76
C THR A 103 7.42 1.24 9.56
N ALA A 104 7.57 0.07 10.19
CA ALA A 104 8.76 -0.25 10.98
C ALA A 104 10.05 -0.26 10.13
N ARG A 105 9.97 -0.80 8.90
CA ARG A 105 11.08 -0.81 7.93
C ARG A 105 11.52 0.62 7.61
N LYS A 106 10.58 1.49 7.23
CA LYS A 106 10.88 2.89 6.88
C LYS A 106 11.42 3.70 8.06
N GLN A 107 10.90 3.47 9.27
CA GLN A 107 11.42 4.11 10.48
C GLN A 107 12.87 3.71 10.78
N ALA A 108 13.20 2.41 10.62
CA ALA A 108 14.56 1.93 10.80
C ALA A 108 15.53 2.55 9.77
N GLU A 109 15.15 2.58 8.49
CA GLU A 109 15.92 3.20 7.42
C GLU A 109 16.15 4.71 7.63
N ALA A 110 15.10 5.42 8.07
CA ALA A 110 15.19 6.84 8.41
C ALA A 110 16.14 7.09 9.60
N ALA A 111 16.10 6.23 10.63
CA ALA A 111 16.99 6.32 11.78
C ALA A 111 18.46 6.08 11.38
N LEU A 112 18.72 5.08 10.53
CA LEU A 112 20.06 4.79 9.99
C LEU A 112 20.59 5.97 9.15
N THR A 113 19.74 6.54 8.30
CA THR A 113 20.09 7.72 7.48
C THR A 113 20.43 8.93 8.33
N ARG A 114 19.62 9.21 9.38
CA ARG A 114 19.90 10.29 10.34
C ARG A 114 21.20 10.09 11.11
N LYS A 115 21.54 8.85 11.48
CA LYS A 115 22.83 8.53 12.13
C LYS A 115 24.02 8.77 11.19
N ARG A 116 23.92 8.33 9.93
CA ARG A 116 24.98 8.56 8.92
C ARG A 116 25.23 10.05 8.65
N ARG A 117 24.17 10.88 8.65
CA ARG A 117 24.29 12.33 8.41
C ARG A 117 24.89 13.13 9.57
N LYS A 118 25.02 12.53 10.77
CA LYS A 118 25.58 13.16 11.98
C LYS A 118 27.05 12.84 12.23
N ILE A 119 27.68 12.01 11.39
CA ILE A 119 29.12 11.77 11.44
C ILE A 119 29.77 12.86 10.58
N PRO A 120 30.42 13.90 11.15
CA PRO A 120 31.23 14.81 10.35
C PRO A 120 32.37 14.01 9.70
N PRO A 121 32.83 14.39 8.48
CA PRO A 121 33.99 13.73 7.88
C PRO A 121 35.15 13.76 8.88
N ALA A 122 35.73 12.61 9.18
CA ALA A 122 36.88 12.49 10.06
C ALA A 122 37.96 13.45 9.57
N GLY A 123 38.30 14.41 10.42
CA GLY A 123 39.22 15.49 10.07
C GLY A 123 40.54 14.92 9.54
N ARG A 124 40.95 15.35 8.36
CA ARG A 124 42.34 15.22 7.91
C ARG A 124 43.19 16.04 8.87
N LYS A 125 43.76 15.38 9.88
CA LYS A 125 44.94 15.87 10.58
C LYS A 125 46.14 15.46 9.74
N TYR A 126 46.67 16.41 8.98
CA TYR A 126 48.07 16.36 8.52
C TYR A 126 48.68 17.76 8.64
N SER A 127 49.46 17.91 9.71
CA SER A 127 50.58 18.84 9.89
C SER A 127 51.69 18.00 10.54
N PRO A 128 52.98 18.32 10.37
CA PRO A 128 53.57 19.65 10.12
C PRO A 128 54.03 19.90 8.69
#